data_AF-A0AAV2MCV5-F1
#
_entry.id   AF-A0AAV2MCV5-F1
#
_cell.length_a   1.000
_cell.length_b   1.000
_cell.length_c   1.000
_cell.angle_alpha   90.00
_cell.angle_beta   90.00
_cell.angle_gamma   90.00
#
_symmetry.space_group_name_H-M   'P 1'
#
loop_
_entity.id
_entity.type
_entity.pdbx_description
1 polymer ?
#
loop_
_entity_poly.entity_id
_entity_poly.type
_entity_poly.pdbx_seq_one_letter_code
_entity_poly.pdbx_strand_id
1 'polypeptide(L)'
;MEAAIRELFKVFKVYAGQEGSSNTLSRAEFHKLVTSELPNLVENTDASAIDQLMKSLDENSDGQLNLRILGQKQLKKKPRFTHKMEDAIKTLVMTFIKSSKGKDNLDSSSFKKLVSKQLGGIMEDANSSSAIKEMQKGLDENSDGKVSFQEYFTLIGYVAKTMSQKQSGSAETAS
;
A
#
# COMPACT_ATOMS: atom_id res chain seq x y z
N MET A 1 10.58 -4.04 4.95
CA MET A 1 9.37 -4.23 4.13
C MET A 1 8.11 -4.26 4.98
N GLU A 2 7.92 -5.29 5.83
CA GLU A 2 6.71 -5.44 6.65
C GLU A 2 6.33 -4.19 7.46
N ALA A 3 7.27 -3.62 8.20
CA ALA A 3 7.04 -2.41 9.02
C ALA A 3 6.59 -1.21 8.17
N ALA A 4 7.13 -1.07 6.95
CA ALA A 4 6.73 -0.01 6.02
C ALA A 4 5.30 -0.19 5.54
N ILE A 5 4.89 -1.42 5.19
CA ILE A 5 3.51 -1.74 4.81
C ILE A 5 2.55 -1.44 5.97
N ARG A 6 2.91 -1.83 7.21
CA ARG A 6 2.12 -1.55 8.41
C ARG A 6 1.98 -0.05 8.67
N GLU A 7 3.08 0.71 8.56
CA GLU A 7 3.04 2.15 8.83
C GLU A 7 2.26 2.89 7.74
N LEU A 8 2.42 2.53 6.46
CA LEU A 8 1.62 3.10 5.36
C LEU A 8 0.12 2.92 5.60
N PHE A 9 -0.28 1.71 5.98
CA PHE A 9 -1.67 1.39 6.30
C PHE A 9 -2.19 2.14 7.51
N LYS A 10 -1.38 2.20 8.59
CA LYS A 10 -1.73 2.88 9.83
C LYS A 10 -1.91 4.38 9.61
N VAL A 11 -1.00 5.03 8.88
CA VAL A 11 -1.11 6.44 8.53
C VAL A 11 -2.39 6.66 7.71
N PHE A 12 -2.61 5.86 6.66
CA PHE A 12 -3.85 5.94 5.87
C PHE A 12 -5.10 5.89 6.77
N LYS A 13 -5.15 4.93 7.70
CA LYS A 13 -6.28 4.77 8.64
C LYS A 13 -6.48 5.92 9.62
N VAL A 14 -5.44 6.71 9.92
CA VAL A 14 -5.60 7.90 10.77
C VAL A 14 -6.34 9.01 10.02
N TYR A 15 -6.06 9.14 8.72
CA TYR A 15 -6.65 10.19 7.89
C TYR A 15 -8.02 9.77 7.35
N ALA A 16 -8.22 8.49 7.04
CA ALA A 16 -9.48 7.95 6.55
C ALA A 16 -10.55 7.85 7.64
N GLY A 17 -11.79 8.22 7.33
CA GLY A 17 -12.95 8.08 8.21
C GLY A 17 -13.14 9.22 9.22
N GLN A 18 -12.49 10.36 9.01
CA GLN A 18 -12.80 11.62 9.70
C GLN A 18 -14.12 12.21 9.19
N GLU A 19 -14.45 12.00 7.91
CA GLU A 19 -15.65 12.54 7.25
C GLU A 19 -16.60 11.46 6.72
N GLY A 20 -16.32 10.17 6.97
CA GLY A 20 -17.15 9.09 6.46
C GLY A 20 -16.57 7.70 6.66
N SER A 21 -16.35 6.97 5.57
CA SER A 21 -15.86 5.59 5.62
C SER A 21 -14.39 5.55 6.03
N SER A 22 -14.04 4.73 7.02
CA SER A 22 -12.63 4.48 7.41
C SER A 22 -11.81 3.76 6.33
N ASN A 23 -12.41 3.50 5.17
CA ASN A 23 -11.88 2.65 4.11
C ASN A 23 -11.60 3.43 2.82
N THR A 24 -11.92 4.71 2.82
CA THR A 24 -11.69 5.63 1.71
C THR A 24 -11.11 6.91 2.28
N LEU A 25 -10.36 7.65 1.45
CA LEU A 25 -10.03 9.04 1.75
C LEU A 25 -10.96 9.92 0.95
N SER A 26 -11.71 10.80 1.64
CA SER A 26 -12.33 11.94 0.99
C SER A 26 -11.25 12.83 0.37
N ARG A 27 -11.64 13.69 -0.57
CA ARG A 27 -10.73 14.71 -1.14
C ARG A 27 -10.02 15.54 -0.06
N ALA A 28 -10.73 15.95 0.98
CA ALA A 28 -10.18 16.74 2.08
C ALA A 28 -9.21 15.90 2.94
N GLU A 29 -9.55 14.64 3.22
CA GLU A 29 -8.69 13.72 3.96
C GLU A 29 -7.40 13.38 3.20
N PHE A 30 -7.49 13.17 1.88
CA PHE A 30 -6.34 12.95 1.01
C PHE A 30 -5.43 14.19 0.98
N HIS A 31 -6.00 15.38 0.79
CA HIS A 31 -5.23 16.62 0.82
C HIS A 31 -4.48 16.78 2.14
N LYS A 32 -5.15 16.51 3.26
CA LYS A 32 -4.55 16.58 4.60
C LYS A 32 -3.45 15.54 4.81
N LEU A 33 -3.65 14.32 4.32
CA LEU A 33 -2.63 13.27 4.37
C LEU A 33 -1.40 13.70 3.57
N VAL A 34 -1.57 14.09 2.31
CA VAL A 34 -0.48 14.45 1.41
C VAL A 34 0.35 15.60 1.97
N THR A 35 -0.32 16.67 2.42
CA THR A 35 0.35 17.85 2.99
C THR A 35 1.06 17.57 4.31
N SER A 36 0.56 16.62 5.11
CA SER A 36 1.17 16.29 6.41
C SER A 36 2.28 15.25 6.32
N GLU A 37 2.11 14.25 5.43
CA GLU A 37 2.92 13.04 5.41
C GLU A 37 3.93 12.98 4.28
N LEU A 38 3.67 13.68 3.18
CA LEU A 38 4.46 13.64 1.95
C LEU A 38 5.03 15.02 1.54
N PRO A 39 5.48 15.87 2.48
CA PRO A 39 5.83 17.26 2.16
C PRO A 39 7.01 17.38 1.17
N ASN A 40 7.93 16.41 1.15
CA ASN A 40 9.08 16.43 0.23
C ASN A 40 8.82 15.75 -1.12
N LEU A 41 7.74 14.96 -1.23
CA LEU A 41 7.32 14.35 -2.51
C LEU A 41 6.42 15.29 -3.31
N VAL A 42 5.87 16.30 -2.62
CA VAL A 42 4.82 17.20 -3.11
C VAL A 42 5.28 18.66 -2.94
N GLU A 43 6.60 18.88 -2.97
CA GLU A 43 7.24 20.18 -2.79
C GLU A 43 6.61 21.23 -3.73
N ASN A 44 6.08 22.33 -3.17
CA ASN A 44 5.38 23.41 -3.90
C ASN A 44 4.12 23.02 -4.71
N THR A 45 3.39 21.97 -4.30
CA THR A 45 2.17 21.59 -5.02
C THR A 45 0.98 22.43 -4.53
N ASP A 46 0.55 23.40 -5.33
CA ASP A 46 -0.70 24.13 -5.11
C ASP A 46 -1.88 23.17 -5.05
N ALA A 47 -2.96 23.55 -4.34
CA ALA A 47 -4.17 22.73 -4.19
C ALA A 47 -4.71 22.18 -5.51
N SER A 48 -4.49 22.90 -6.62
CA SER A 48 -4.83 22.48 -7.99
C SER A 48 -4.09 21.20 -8.44
N ALA A 49 -2.81 21.05 -8.12
CA ALA A 49 -2.03 19.88 -8.53
C ALA A 49 -2.31 18.66 -7.64
N ILE A 50 -2.63 18.88 -6.35
CA ILE A 50 -3.20 17.81 -5.49
C ILE A 50 -4.57 17.37 -6.02
N ASP A 51 -5.38 18.32 -6.49
CA ASP A 51 -6.68 18.04 -7.09
C ASP A 51 -6.60 17.30 -8.42
N GLN A 52 -5.60 17.59 -9.25
CA GLN A 52 -5.33 16.84 -10.47
C GLN A 52 -4.83 15.43 -10.14
N LEU A 53 -3.97 15.28 -9.13
CA LEU A 53 -3.53 13.97 -8.65
C LEU A 53 -4.73 13.15 -8.16
N MET A 54 -5.61 13.76 -7.35
CA MET A 54 -6.86 13.12 -6.89
C MET A 54 -7.70 12.65 -8.08
N LYS A 55 -7.94 13.52 -9.07
CA LYS A 55 -8.69 13.14 -10.29
C LYS A 55 -8.04 12.04 -11.10
N SER A 56 -6.71 11.96 -11.11
CA SER A 56 -5.99 10.91 -11.84
C SER A 56 -6.04 9.56 -11.13
N LEU A 57 -6.24 9.55 -9.81
CA LEU A 57 -6.28 8.36 -8.97
C LEU A 57 -7.73 7.90 -8.67
N ASP A 58 -8.72 8.81 -8.77
CA ASP A 58 -10.15 8.55 -8.61
C ASP A 58 -10.75 7.94 -9.88
N GLU A 59 -10.42 6.67 -10.13
CA GLU A 59 -10.81 5.95 -11.35
C GLU A 59 -12.32 5.84 -11.58
N ASN A 60 -13.11 5.81 -10.49
CA ASN A 60 -14.57 5.72 -10.57
C ASN A 60 -15.28 7.07 -10.43
N SER A 61 -14.52 8.17 -10.28
CA SER A 61 -15.03 9.53 -10.15
C SER A 61 -16.05 9.68 -9.01
N ASP A 62 -15.90 8.90 -7.94
CA ASP A 62 -16.81 8.94 -6.79
C ASP A 62 -16.41 9.98 -5.74
N GLY A 63 -15.31 10.71 -5.99
CA GLY A 63 -14.77 11.73 -5.10
C GLY A 63 -13.98 11.17 -3.92
N GLN A 64 -13.69 9.86 -3.93
CA GLN A 64 -12.99 9.16 -2.87
C GLN A 64 -11.88 8.28 -3.43
N LEU A 65 -10.71 8.31 -2.79
CA LEU A 65 -9.67 7.33 -3.08
C LEU A 65 -9.94 6.06 -2.29
N ASN A 66 -10.32 5.02 -3.01
CA ASN A 66 -10.51 3.69 -2.47
C ASN A 66 -9.19 2.90 -2.54
N LEU A 67 -8.51 2.76 -1.40
CA LEU A 67 -7.67 1.58 -1.23
C LEU A 67 -8.61 0.38 -1.12
N ARG A 68 -8.94 -0.26 -2.25
CA ARG A 68 -9.47 -1.64 -2.22
C ARG A 68 -8.42 -2.47 -1.46
N ILE A 69 -8.56 -2.82 -0.19
CA ILE A 69 -9.74 -2.98 0.67
C ILE A 69 -9.32 -2.64 2.11
N LEU A 70 -10.23 -2.08 2.91
CA LEU A 70 -9.95 -1.73 4.30
C LEU A 70 -11.05 -2.20 5.25
N GLY A 71 -10.64 -2.81 6.36
CA GLY A 71 -11.49 -3.24 7.48
C GLY A 71 -11.38 -2.27 8.66
N GLN A 72 -12.44 -2.18 9.46
CA GLN A 72 -12.66 -1.21 10.53
C GLN A 72 -11.89 -1.51 11.83
N LYS A 73 -11.47 -0.45 12.56
CA LYS A 73 -11.76 -0.14 14.01
C LYS A 73 -10.73 0.87 14.60
N GLN A 74 -11.29 2.03 14.98
CA GLN A 74 -10.81 3.19 15.77
C GLN A 74 -9.40 3.23 16.39
N LEU A 75 -8.64 4.28 16.05
CA LEU A 75 -7.47 4.79 16.80
C LEU A 75 -7.74 6.22 17.33
N LYS A 76 -8.09 6.33 18.62
CA LYS A 76 -8.33 7.60 19.34
C LYS A 76 -7.05 8.25 19.90
N LYS A 77 -6.06 8.58 19.06
CA LYS A 77 -4.95 9.50 19.44
C LYS A 77 -4.52 10.34 18.24
N LYS A 78 -4.47 11.67 18.40
CA LYS A 78 -3.88 12.61 17.41
C LYS A 78 -2.38 12.32 17.29
N PRO A 79 -1.86 11.86 16.14
CA PRO A 79 -0.44 11.62 16.00
C PRO A 79 0.27 12.94 15.66
N ARG A 80 1.44 13.15 16.28
CA ARG A 80 2.46 14.05 15.72
C ARG A 80 3.17 13.25 14.65
N PHE A 81 3.00 13.64 13.40
CA PHE A 81 3.58 12.94 12.27
C PHE A 81 4.90 13.56 11.84
N THR A 82 5.85 12.69 11.55
CA THR A 82 7.22 13.00 11.15
C THR A 82 7.53 12.11 9.95
N HIS A 83 7.20 12.53 8.73
CA HIS A 83 7.58 11.86 7.45
C HIS A 83 7.43 10.33 7.37
N LYS A 84 6.59 9.69 8.22
CA LYS A 84 6.62 8.22 8.40
C LYS A 84 6.08 7.49 7.18
N MET A 85 5.07 8.07 6.53
CA MET A 85 4.57 7.52 5.27
C MET A 85 5.56 7.73 4.12
N GLU A 86 6.27 8.86 4.10
CA GLU A 86 7.32 9.11 3.11
C GLU A 86 8.45 8.08 3.23
N ASP A 87 8.92 7.79 4.44
CA ASP A 87 9.93 6.75 4.70
C ASP A 87 9.42 5.35 4.32
N ALA A 88 8.13 5.08 4.56
CA ALA A 88 7.50 3.84 4.14
C ALA A 88 7.47 3.73 2.61
N ILE A 89 7.03 4.76 1.88
CA ILE A 89 7.01 4.81 0.42
C ILE A 89 8.41 4.66 -0.15
N LYS A 90 9.40 5.40 0.37
CA LYS A 90 10.81 5.26 0.00
C LYS A 90 11.29 3.82 0.17
N THR A 91 10.92 3.17 1.27
CA THR A 91 11.27 1.77 1.52
C THR A 91 10.65 0.84 0.48
N LEU A 92 9.39 1.02 0.09
CA LEU A 92 8.73 0.21 -0.94
C LEU A 92 9.43 0.39 -2.31
N VAL A 93 9.66 1.64 -2.70
CA VAL A 93 10.32 2.00 -3.97
C VAL A 93 11.75 1.44 -4.03
N MET A 94 12.56 1.67 -3.00
CA MET A 94 13.93 1.16 -2.95
C MET A 94 13.97 -0.36 -2.93
N THR A 95 13.01 -1.03 -2.29
CA THR A 95 12.93 -2.49 -2.28
C THR A 95 12.64 -3.03 -3.68
N PHE A 96 11.74 -2.40 -4.43
CA PHE A 96 11.48 -2.74 -5.83
C PHE A 96 12.73 -2.56 -6.69
N ILE A 97 13.33 -1.37 -6.71
CA ILE A 97 14.51 -1.04 -7.52
C ILE A 97 15.67 -2.00 -7.22
N LYS A 98 15.93 -2.28 -5.93
CA LYS A 98 16.98 -3.21 -5.52
C LYS A 98 16.70 -4.64 -6.01
N SER A 99 15.45 -5.06 -5.99
CA SER A 99 15.05 -6.40 -6.40
C SER A 99 15.02 -6.55 -7.92
N SER A 100 14.62 -5.50 -8.66
CA SER A 100 14.68 -5.46 -10.12
C SER A 100 16.11 -5.25 -10.65
N LYS A 101 17.05 -4.91 -9.75
CA LYS A 101 18.44 -4.56 -10.07
C LYS A 101 18.52 -3.35 -11.00
N GLY A 102 17.66 -2.36 -10.77
CA GLY A 102 17.58 -1.14 -11.57
C GLY A 102 16.86 -1.31 -12.91
N LYS A 103 16.20 -2.46 -13.16
CA LYS A 103 15.33 -2.67 -14.32
C LYS A 103 13.91 -2.17 -14.04
N ASP A 104 13.15 -2.00 -15.11
CA ASP A 104 11.76 -1.54 -15.05
C ASP A 104 10.81 -2.58 -14.41
N ASN A 105 11.07 -3.87 -14.65
CA ASN A 105 10.22 -4.98 -14.19
C ASN A 105 11.04 -6.03 -13.41
N LEU A 106 10.36 -6.73 -12.48
CA LEU A 106 10.88 -7.91 -11.80
C LEU A 106 10.68 -9.15 -12.69
N ASP A 107 11.76 -9.81 -13.07
CA ASP A 107 11.66 -11.16 -13.64
C ASP A 107 11.20 -12.18 -12.58
N SER A 108 10.73 -13.35 -13.00
CA SER A 108 10.20 -14.38 -12.09
C SER A 108 11.18 -14.80 -10.99
N SER A 109 12.49 -14.80 -11.27
CA SER A 109 13.51 -15.15 -10.26
C SER A 109 13.60 -14.07 -9.18
N SER A 110 13.62 -12.82 -9.61
CA SER A 110 13.73 -11.64 -8.76
C SER A 110 12.46 -11.42 -7.95
N PHE A 111 11.28 -11.58 -8.56
CA PHE A 111 9.99 -11.56 -7.89
C PHE A 111 9.91 -12.64 -6.80
N LYS A 112 10.26 -13.90 -7.13
CA LYS A 112 10.27 -14.99 -6.15
C LYS A 112 11.19 -14.73 -4.96
N LYS A 113 12.38 -14.18 -5.21
CA LYS A 113 13.31 -13.79 -4.14
C LYS A 113 12.76 -12.65 -3.29
N LEU A 114 12.09 -11.67 -3.89
CA LEU A 114 11.46 -10.58 -3.18
C LEU A 114 10.36 -11.12 -2.25
N VAL A 115 9.42 -11.91 -2.76
CA VAL A 115 8.29 -12.45 -1.97
C VAL A 115 8.82 -13.30 -0.81
N SER A 116 9.70 -14.25 -1.09
CA SER A 116 10.25 -15.14 -0.05
C SER A 116 11.05 -14.40 1.03
N LYS A 117 11.87 -13.41 0.66
CA LYS A 117 12.72 -12.70 1.62
C LYS A 117 12.03 -11.55 2.35
N GLN A 118 11.13 -10.84 1.69
CA GLN A 118 10.55 -9.59 2.21
C GLN A 118 9.13 -9.76 2.73
N LEU A 119 8.40 -10.77 2.27
CA LEU A 119 6.99 -11.02 2.62
C LEU A 119 6.78 -12.37 3.34
N GLY A 120 7.86 -13.13 3.57
CA GLY A 120 7.84 -14.44 4.25
C GLY A 120 7.24 -14.46 5.66
N GLY A 121 7.33 -13.35 6.40
CA GLY A 121 6.71 -13.21 7.73
C GLY A 121 5.22 -12.90 7.69
N ILE A 122 4.67 -12.57 6.52
CA ILE A 122 3.30 -12.07 6.35
C ILE A 122 2.43 -13.09 5.62
N MET A 123 2.97 -13.65 4.54
CA MET A 123 2.27 -14.59 3.65
C MET A 123 2.70 -16.02 4.00
N GLU A 124 1.73 -16.89 4.29
CA GLU A 124 1.98 -18.28 4.69
C GLU A 124 2.70 -19.09 3.59
N ASP A 125 2.36 -18.86 2.32
CA ASP A 125 2.94 -19.57 1.17
C ASP A 125 4.12 -18.84 0.50
N ALA A 126 4.75 -17.87 1.15
CA ALA A 126 5.86 -17.11 0.57
C ALA A 126 7.15 -17.94 0.34
N ASN A 127 7.20 -19.20 0.77
CA ASN A 127 8.27 -20.15 0.44
C ASN A 127 7.87 -21.14 -0.68
N SER A 128 6.60 -21.19 -1.07
CA SER A 128 6.09 -22.12 -2.08
C SER A 128 6.35 -21.59 -3.49
N SER A 129 7.19 -22.31 -4.24
CA SER A 129 7.53 -21.88 -5.61
C SER A 129 6.34 -21.92 -6.56
N SER A 130 5.37 -22.81 -6.35
CA SER A 130 4.16 -22.89 -7.18
C SER A 130 3.20 -21.77 -6.82
N ALA A 131 2.96 -21.52 -5.53
CA ALA A 131 2.09 -20.43 -5.08
C ALA A 131 2.59 -19.06 -5.55
N ILE A 132 3.90 -18.81 -5.47
CA ILE A 132 4.51 -17.57 -5.96
C ILE A 132 4.36 -17.43 -7.48
N LYS A 133 4.44 -18.52 -8.25
CA LYS A 133 4.23 -18.48 -9.71
C LYS A 133 2.79 -18.14 -10.06
N GLU A 134 1.82 -18.74 -9.38
CA GLU A 134 0.41 -18.42 -9.61
C GLU A 134 0.07 -17.00 -9.16
N MET A 135 0.68 -16.53 -8.07
CA MET A 135 0.60 -15.12 -7.65
C MET A 135 1.17 -14.19 -8.71
N GLN A 136 2.34 -14.50 -9.26
CA GLN A 136 2.93 -13.70 -10.34
C GLN A 136 1.96 -13.60 -11.53
N LYS A 137 1.42 -14.73 -11.98
CA LYS A 137 0.43 -14.74 -13.07
C LYS A 137 -0.83 -13.94 -12.77
N GLY A 138 -1.29 -13.97 -11.52
CA GLY A 138 -2.46 -13.20 -11.09
C GLY A 138 -2.21 -11.69 -11.02
N LEU A 139 -0.95 -11.27 -10.97
CA LEU A 139 -0.54 -9.87 -10.99
C LEU A 139 -0.13 -9.38 -12.39
N ASP A 140 0.27 -10.29 -13.28
CA ASP A 140 0.77 -10.01 -14.63
C ASP A 140 -0.37 -9.66 -15.59
N GLU A 141 -0.93 -8.45 -15.42
CA GLU A 141 -2.10 -7.96 -16.17
C GLU A 141 -1.79 -7.77 -17.65
N ASN A 142 -0.55 -7.39 -17.96
CA ASN A 142 -0.11 -7.17 -19.35
C ASN A 142 0.44 -8.44 -20.02
N SER A 143 0.53 -9.56 -19.28
CA SER A 143 1.00 -10.86 -19.75
C SER A 143 2.44 -10.82 -20.32
N ASP A 144 3.31 -9.98 -19.77
CA ASP A 144 4.72 -9.88 -20.19
C ASP A 144 5.63 -10.91 -19.50
N GLY A 145 5.08 -11.71 -18.58
CA GLY A 145 5.81 -12.72 -17.82
C GLY A 145 6.68 -12.15 -16.70
N LYS A 146 6.52 -10.88 -16.36
CA LYS A 146 7.25 -10.14 -15.33
C LYS A 146 6.27 -9.46 -14.38
N VAL A 147 6.79 -8.63 -13.48
CA VAL A 147 5.99 -7.80 -12.57
C VAL A 147 6.54 -6.38 -12.63
N SER A 148 5.77 -5.49 -13.23
CA SER A 148 6.00 -4.05 -13.24
C SER A 148 5.83 -3.43 -11.86
N PHE A 149 6.20 -2.16 -11.73
CA PHE A 149 6.04 -1.43 -10.47
C PHE A 149 4.56 -1.30 -10.05
N GLN A 150 3.65 -1.11 -11.01
CA GLN A 150 2.21 -1.03 -10.75
C GLN A 150 1.67 -2.34 -10.18
N GLU A 151 1.99 -3.47 -10.82
CA GLU A 151 1.57 -4.81 -10.40
C GLU A 151 2.18 -5.19 -9.04
N TYR A 152 3.42 -4.76 -8.80
CA TYR A 152 4.03 -4.86 -7.48
C TYR A 152 3.26 -4.06 -6.42
N PHE A 153 2.80 -2.84 -6.72
CA PHE A 153 1.99 -2.05 -5.79
C PHE A 153 0.63 -2.69 -5.51
N THR A 154 0.01 -3.35 -6.49
CA THR A 154 -1.18 -4.19 -6.30
C THR A 154 -0.94 -5.29 -5.27
N LEU A 155 0.21 -6.00 -5.35
CA LEU A 155 0.61 -6.97 -4.34
C LEU A 155 0.75 -6.35 -2.95
N ILE A 156 1.37 -5.17 -2.83
CA ILE A 156 1.52 -4.49 -1.53
C ILE A 156 0.15 -4.15 -0.94
N GLY A 157 -0.80 -3.70 -1.76
CA GLY A 157 -2.19 -3.49 -1.34
C GLY A 157 -2.84 -4.77 -0.80
N TYR A 158 -2.67 -5.90 -1.49
CA TYR A 158 -3.17 -7.20 -1.04
C TYR A 158 -2.53 -7.62 0.29
N VAL A 159 -1.22 -7.49 0.43
CA VAL A 159 -0.49 -7.83 1.66
C VAL A 159 -0.97 -6.96 2.82
N ALA A 160 -1.08 -5.65 2.63
CA ALA A 160 -1.57 -4.72 3.65
C ALA A 160 -2.99 -5.11 4.13
N LYS A 161 -3.87 -5.49 3.20
CA LYS A 161 -5.22 -5.99 3.52
C LYS A 161 -5.16 -7.24 4.39
N THR A 162 -4.36 -8.24 4.03
CA THR A 162 -4.21 -9.49 4.80
C THR A 162 -3.69 -9.22 6.22
N MET A 163 -2.73 -8.30 6.36
CA MET A 163 -2.21 -7.89 7.66
C MET A 163 -3.26 -7.22 8.54
N SER A 164 -4.14 -6.42 7.95
CA SER A 164 -5.26 -5.81 8.66
C SER A 164 -6.26 -6.85 9.17
N GLN A 165 -6.55 -7.89 8.38
CA GLN A 165 -7.49 -8.95 8.76
C GLN A 165 -6.94 -9.85 9.88
N LYS A 166 -5.64 -10.17 9.84
CA LYS A 166 -4.97 -10.94 10.90
C LYS A 166 -4.98 -10.20 12.24
N GLN A 167 -4.99 -8.87 12.23
CA GLN A 167 -5.00 -8.06 13.46
C GLN A 167 -6.41 -7.89 14.08
N SER A 168 -7.48 -8.17 13.32
CA SER A 168 -8.87 -8.20 13.83
C SER A 168 -9.37 -9.59 14.27
N GLY A 169 -8.67 -10.66 13.89
CA GLY A 169 -9.11 -12.05 14.13
C GLY A 169 -8.82 -12.63 15.52
N SER A 170 -8.16 -11.89 16.43
CA SER A 170 -7.83 -12.38 17.78
C SER A 170 -8.78 -11.89 18.88
N ALA A 171 -10.00 -11.46 18.54
CA ALA A 171 -10.99 -10.94 19.51
C ALA A 171 -12.38 -11.61 19.47
N GLU A 172 -12.56 -12.72 18.74
CA GLU A 172 -13.82 -13.49 18.75
C GLU A 172 -13.54 -15.00 18.82
N THR A 173 -12.99 -15.46 19.94
CA THR A 173 -13.20 -16.83 20.48
C THR A 173 -13.00 -16.78 22.00
N ALA A 174 -13.82 -15.97 22.67
CA ALA A 174 -14.00 -16.05 24.13
C ALA A 174 -15.32 -15.36 24.49
N SER A 175 -16.44 -16.00 24.15
CA SER A 175 -17.72 -15.90 24.83
C SER A 175 -18.57 -17.11 24.46
#